data_AF-A0A379YY00-F1
#
_entry.id   AF-A0A379YY00-F1
#
_cell.length_a   1.000
_cell.length_b   1.000
_cell.length_c   1.000
_cell.angle_alpha   90.00
_cell.angle_beta   90.00
_cell.angle_gamma   90.00
#
_symmetry.space_group_name_H-M   'P 1'
#
loop_
_entity.id
_entity.type
_entity.pdbx_description
1 polymer ?
#
loop_
_entity_poly.entity_id
_entity_poly.type
_entity_poly.pdbx_seq_one_letter_code
_entity_poly.pdbx_strand_id
1 'polypeptide(L)' 'MLQAAQQLMRRQGIRRLLVLSGEPDWCREQAQRLAATLPGDWPWVGKTRRPA' A
#
# COMPACT_ATOMS: atom_id res chain seq x y z
N MET A 1 -10.97 0.40 7.77
CA MET A 1 -11.55 -0.50 6.74
C MET A 1 -10.50 -1.34 6.02
N LEU A 2 -9.42 -0.74 5.51
CA LEU A 2 -8.42 -1.48 4.70
C LEU A 2 -7.70 -2.60 5.47
N GLN A 3 -7.37 -2.41 6.76
CA GLN A 3 -6.78 -3.46 7.60
C GLN A 3 -7.69 -4.69 7.74
N ALA A 4 -9.00 -4.48 7.97
CA ALA A 4 -9.97 -5.58 8.06
C ALA A 4 -10.08 -6.33 6.73
N ALA A 5 -10.09 -5.61 5.60
CA ALA A 5 -10.06 -6.22 4.28
C ALA A 5 -8.78 -7.05 4.06
N GLN A 6 -7.62 -6.55 4.51
CA GLN A 6 -6.34 -7.27 4.41
C GLN A 6 -6.31 -8.55 5.26
N GLN A 7 -6.89 -8.52 6.46
CA GLN A 7 -7.05 -9.72 7.28
C GLN A 7 -7.95 -10.77 6.61
N LEU A 8 -9.06 -10.35 6.02
CA LEU A 8 -9.95 -11.26 5.29
C LEU A 8 -9.26 -11.87 4.06
N MET A 9 -8.54 -11.05 3.29
CA MET A 9 -7.75 -11.52 2.14
C MET A 9 -6.72 -12.57 2.53
N ARG A 10 -6.02 -12.37 3.66
CA ARG A 10 -5.08 -13.37 4.20
C ARG A 10 -5.77 -14.68 4.57
N ARG A 11 -6.92 -14.61 5.26
CA ARG A 11 -7.70 -15.81 5.63
C ARG A 11 -8.21 -16.57 4.40
N GLN A 12 -8.53 -15.87 3.32
CA GLN A 12 -9.01 -16.45 2.07
C GLN A 12 -7.89 -16.83 1.08
N GLY A 13 -6.62 -16.50 1.37
CA GLY A 13 -5.49 -16.78 0.48
C GLY A 13 -5.50 -15.98 -0.83
N ILE A 14 -6.16 -14.82 -0.87
CA ILE A 14 -6.29 -13.99 -2.08
C ILE A 14 -5.49 -12.69 -1.98
N ARG A 15 -5.22 -12.07 -3.14
CA ARG A 15 -4.57 -10.75 -3.26
C ARG A 15 -5.44 -9.82 -4.10
N ARG A 16 -5.47 -8.53 -3.76
CA ARG A 16 -6.17 -7.48 -4.51
C ARG A 16 -5.22 -6.33 -4.84
N LEU A 17 -5.44 -5.69 -5.98
CA LEU A 17 -4.75 -4.46 -6.36
C LEU A 17 -5.42 -3.26 -5.66
N LEU A 18 -4.60 -2.40 -5.07
CA LEU A 18 -5.02 -1.10 -4.55
C LEU A 18 -4.43 -0.01 -5.44
N VAL A 19 -5.29 0.81 -6.05
CA VAL A 19 -4.87 1.92 -6.92
C VAL A 19 -5.04 3.22 -6.16
N LEU A 20 -3.97 4.01 -6.07
CA LEU A 20 -4.00 5.40 -5.62
C LEU A 20 -3.94 6.28 -6.86
N SER A 21 -4.96 7.11 -7.06
CA SER A 21 -5.06 7.99 -8.23
C SER A 21 -5.43 9.40 -7.76
N GLY A 22 -4.64 10.38 -8.19
CA GLY A 22 -4.74 11.76 -7.73
C GLY A 22 -3.44 12.50 -7.99
N GLU A 23 -3.21 13.55 -7.20
CA GLU A 23 -1.96 14.31 -7.25
C GLU A 23 -0.77 13.38 -6.89
N PRO A 24 0.26 13.24 -7.75
CA PRO A 24 1.53 12.60 -7.45
C PRO A 24 2.04 12.64 -6.00
N ASP A 25 2.16 13.82 -5.36
CA ASP A 25 2.66 13.93 -3.98
C ASP A 25 1.66 13.37 -2.97
N TRP A 26 0.38 13.63 -3.18
CA TRP A 26 -0.68 13.03 -2.37
C TRP A 26 -0.65 11.50 -2.47
N CYS A 27 -0.52 10.95 -3.69
CA CYS A 27 -0.40 9.50 -3.90
C CYS A 27 0.83 8.91 -3.21
N ARG A 28 1.98 9.61 -3.26
CA ARG A 28 3.20 9.22 -2.56
C ARG A 28 3.00 9.17 -1.05
N GLU A 29 2.44 10.22 -0.46
CA GLU A 29 2.15 10.25 0.97
C GLU A 29 1.19 9.14 1.40
N GLN A 30 0.13 8.90 0.63
CA GLN A 30 -0.80 7.82 0.92
C GLN A 30 -0.10 6.45 0.85
N ALA A 31 0.75 6.21 -0.15
CA ALA A 31 1.50 4.98 -0.26
C ALA A 31 2.43 4.75 0.95
N GLN A 32 3.12 5.80 1.42
CA GLN A 32 3.96 5.72 2.61
C GLN A 32 3.15 5.42 3.88
N ARG A 33 2.04 6.13 4.10
CA ARG A 33 1.15 5.90 5.25
C ARG A 33 0.60 4.47 5.25
N LEU A 34 0.25 3.94 4.08
CA LEU A 34 -0.23 2.56 3.94
C LEU A 34 0.86 1.53 4.24
N ALA A 35 2.07 1.74 3.71
CA ALA A 35 3.20 0.85 3.98
C ALA A 35 3.61 0.85 5.46
N ALA A 36 3.42 1.95 6.18
CA ALA A 36 3.68 2.04 7.62
C ALA A 36 2.59 1.39 8.49
N THR A 37 1.35 1.28 7.99
CA THR A 37 0.18 0.85 8.79
C THR A 37 -0.28 -0.57 8.51
N LEU A 38 0.05 -1.11 7.33
CA LEU A 38 -0.27 -2.47 6.94
C LEU A 38 0.96 -3.37 7.11
N PRO A 39 0.82 -4.58 7.66
CA PRO A 39 1.94 -5.50 7.80
C PRO A 39 2.42 -5.99 6.41
N GLY A 40 3.73 -6.00 6.22
CA GLY A 40 4.40 -6.47 5.00
C GLY A 40 5.72 -5.76 4.74
N ASP A 41 6.49 -6.26 3.78
CA ASP A 41 7.82 -5.71 3.46
C ASP A 41 7.76 -4.44 2.59
N TRP A 42 6.66 -4.27 1.85
CA TRP A 42 6.40 -3.12 0.97
C TRP A 42 7.60 -2.67 0.12
N PRO A 43 8.13 -3.54 -0.76
CA PRO A 43 9.19 -3.16 -1.67
C PRO A 43 8.71 -2.04 -2.60
N TRP A 44 9.53 -0.98 -2.72
CA TRP A 44 9.24 0.12 -3.63
C TRP A 44 9.84 -0.17 -5.00
N VAL A 45 8.99 -0.29 -6.01
CA VAL A 45 9.41 -0.56 -7.39
C VAL A 45 9.08 0.66 -8.25
N GLY A 46 10.12 1.31 -8.77
CA GLY A 46 9.95 2.50 -9.60
C GLY A 46 11.29 3.19 -9.88
N LYS A 47 11.27 4.15 -10.79
CA LYS A 47 12.45 4.97 -11.14
C LYS A 47 12.85 5.94 -10.02
N THR A 48 11.91 6.25 -9.12
CA THR A 48 12.14 7.15 -7.99
C THR A 48 12.48 6.35 -6.75
N ARG A 49 13.46 6.83 -5.99
CA ARG A 49 13.81 6.27 -4.68
C ARG A 49 12.59 6.39 -3.74
N ARG A 50 12.33 5.36 -2.92
CA ARG A 50 11.34 5.46 -1.84
C ARG A 50 11.71 6.66 -0.95
N PRO A 51 10.81 7.63 -0.74
CA PRO A 51 11.09 8.73 0.15
C PRO A 51 11.24 8.18 1.59
N ALA A 52 12.20 8.75 2.32
CA ALA A 52 12.58 8.33 3.68
C ALA A 52 11.41 8.48 4.67
#